data_AF-A0A9P5J331-F1
#
_entry.id   AF-A0A9P5J331-F1
#
_cell.length_a   1.000
_cell.length_b   1.000
_cell.length_c   1.000
_cell.angle_alpha   90.00
_cell.angle_beta   90.00
_cell.angle_gamma   90.00
#
_symmetry.space_group_name_H-M   'P 1'
#
loop_
_entity.id
_entity.type
_entity.pdbx_description
1 polymer ?
#
loop_
_entity_poly.entity_id
_entity_poly.type
_entity_poly.pdbx_seq_one_letter_code
_entity_poly.pdbx_strand_id
1 'polypeptide(L)'
;MSPSISHRQSVAFSACLVIIILTLLTGWARDVEVPIESHSTTVTLELNTPVEVVISPATPVRPDQCDPSIYPLGSLENRLLSPQVHYGPVWEPENRRQFKRWCDCQQTDSCAPNQREVVLLSVHHFQTWYKNSIDSSNGGETVWGVSIIESLRLLGYTFFYVDSFVEIQEFYRILSVNVLAIIMSDEHIYECWNDQENCVKSRRNPLGPPIWKFFTFHFWPDAQHPLGHPWTLAPEDYSLHTNNKDVNTYLGYSVEPSCNSQPVVSQVDRLPKSVYAMMKCISYLAPQRERAWPPSFYQHATQKLGVHFTIGAVNTTDPTRCGGNQDLVKPQLSEFGGEEVMKNIGPLDRPDFLRKVAESKVLLGVGRPAISPTPYQALCVGVPFINPILDWDRNRPEDRGAWNTQHNGLRDLNPPYVYHVFKDDQDGLLSALSQAMERPVSRFIPPGVSLKEVAERLNTILRRNWMRAAEDLLGERIRNKGERFTL
;
A
#
# COMPACT_ATOMS: atom_id res chain seq x y z
N MET A 1 38.24 30.76 27.74
CA MET A 1 38.46 29.76 28.79
C MET A 1 37.42 28.68 28.61
N SER A 2 37.83 27.59 27.97
CA SER A 2 37.01 26.43 27.62
C SER A 2 37.12 25.36 28.70
N PRO A 3 36.19 24.40 28.74
CA PRO A 3 36.62 23.02 28.96
C PRO A 3 36.07 22.09 27.87
N SER A 4 37.01 21.35 27.29
CA SER A 4 36.83 20.21 26.40
C SER A 4 36.45 18.96 27.19
N ILE A 5 35.48 18.18 26.72
CA ILE A 5 35.29 16.79 27.15
C ILE A 5 35.39 15.90 25.92
N SER A 6 36.43 15.06 25.90
CA SER A 6 36.65 14.01 24.91
C SER A 6 35.98 12.72 25.37
N HIS A 7 35.15 12.10 24.53
CA HIS A 7 34.73 10.72 24.71
C HIS A 7 35.60 9.78 23.87
N ARG A 8 36.33 8.89 24.56
CA ARG A 8 36.98 7.71 23.99
C ARG A 8 36.00 6.55 23.96
N GLN A 9 36.08 5.77 22.89
CA GLN A 9 35.48 4.46 22.70
C GLN A 9 36.08 3.41 23.67
N SER A 10 35.28 2.42 24.06
CA SER A 10 35.79 1.05 24.25
C SER A 10 34.65 0.05 24.04
N VAL A 11 34.86 -0.85 23.09
CA VAL A 11 34.10 -2.08 22.86
C VAL A 11 34.70 -3.17 23.76
N ALA A 12 33.87 -3.99 24.40
CA ALA A 12 34.32 -5.22 25.05
C ALA A 12 33.28 -6.34 24.85
N PHE A 13 33.71 -7.36 24.11
CA PHE A 13 33.08 -8.68 24.01
C PHE A 13 33.10 -9.38 25.37
N SER A 14 32.05 -10.13 25.70
CA SER A 14 32.05 -11.07 26.82
C SER A 14 31.60 -12.45 26.34
N ALA A 15 32.51 -13.40 26.46
CA ALA A 15 32.30 -14.84 26.33
C ALA A 15 32.91 -15.51 27.57
N CYS A 16 32.11 -16.30 28.29
CA CYS A 16 32.49 -17.33 29.26
C CYS A 16 31.23 -18.22 29.38
N LEU A 17 31.20 -19.45 28.85
CA LEU A 17 31.87 -20.68 29.27
C LEU A 17 31.53 -21.09 30.72
N VAL A 18 30.69 -22.12 30.85
CA VAL A 18 30.56 -22.97 32.05
C VAL A 18 30.67 -24.43 31.60
N ILE A 19 31.54 -25.18 32.28
CA ILE A 19 32.01 -26.53 31.98
C ILE A 19 31.66 -27.45 33.16
N ILE A 20 31.00 -28.58 32.85
CA ILE A 20 31.13 -29.98 33.36
C ILE A 20 30.79 -30.20 34.88
N ILE A 21 30.10 -31.25 35.37
CA ILE A 21 30.37 -32.71 35.33
C ILE A 21 29.15 -33.53 35.83
N LEU A 22 28.78 -34.63 35.15
CA LEU A 22 28.66 -35.99 35.72
C LEU A 22 28.29 -37.09 34.69
N THR A 23 29.28 -37.95 34.46
CA THR A 23 29.36 -39.30 33.86
C THR A 23 28.45 -40.29 34.62
N LEU A 24 27.79 -41.32 34.07
CA LEU A 24 28.26 -42.58 33.42
C LEU A 24 27.00 -43.45 33.15
N LEU A 25 26.95 -44.22 32.05
CA LEU A 25 26.65 -45.68 32.02
C LEU A 25 26.66 -46.23 30.58
N THR A 26 27.77 -46.91 30.29
CA THR A 26 28.06 -48.03 29.37
C THR A 26 26.95 -48.65 28.49
N GLY A 27 27.31 -48.97 27.24
CA GLY A 27 27.06 -50.33 26.73
C GLY A 27 26.90 -50.52 25.21
N TRP A 28 27.90 -51.18 24.62
CA TRP A 28 27.85 -52.09 23.46
C TRP A 28 27.96 -51.54 22.03
N ALA A 29 29.21 -51.54 21.56
CA ALA A 29 29.58 -51.67 20.16
C ALA A 29 29.51 -53.15 19.72
N ARG A 30 29.08 -53.38 18.48
CA ARG A 30 29.55 -54.50 17.65
C ARG A 30 29.84 -53.98 16.25
N ASP A 31 31.11 -54.13 15.88
CA ASP A 31 31.66 -53.95 14.56
C ASP A 31 31.07 -54.98 13.59
N VAL A 32 30.67 -54.51 12.41
CA VAL A 32 30.56 -55.33 11.20
C VAL A 32 31.25 -54.55 10.09
N GLU A 33 32.49 -54.95 9.80
CA GLU A 33 33.19 -54.58 8.57
C GLU A 33 32.50 -55.26 7.39
N VAL A 34 32.11 -54.49 6.38
CA VAL A 34 31.67 -54.99 5.07
C VAL A 34 32.63 -54.42 4.02
N PRO A 35 33.19 -55.23 3.10
CA PRO A 35 34.16 -54.75 2.13
C PRO A 35 33.48 -53.89 1.07
N ILE A 36 34.09 -52.73 0.79
CA ILE A 36 33.74 -51.84 -0.31
C ILE A 36 34.41 -52.39 -1.57
N GLU A 37 33.64 -53.07 -2.42
CA GLU A 37 34.01 -53.27 -3.83
C GLU A 37 33.56 -52.04 -4.64
N SER A 38 34.53 -51.30 -5.15
CA SER A 38 34.32 -50.18 -6.06
C SER A 38 34.07 -50.69 -7.48
N HIS A 39 32.82 -50.63 -7.94
CA HIS A 39 32.50 -50.62 -9.35
C HIS A 39 31.86 -49.26 -9.70
N SER A 40 32.64 -48.41 -10.36
CA SER A 40 32.15 -47.18 -10.97
C SER A 40 31.40 -47.53 -12.26
N THR A 41 30.09 -47.66 -12.18
CA THR A 41 29.22 -47.65 -13.36
C THR A 41 28.78 -46.21 -13.58
N THR A 42 29.42 -45.53 -14.54
CA THR A 42 28.98 -44.23 -15.03
C THR A 42 27.67 -44.42 -15.79
N VAL A 43 26.55 -44.15 -15.14
CA VAL A 43 25.25 -44.04 -15.82
C VAL A 43 25.10 -42.59 -16.29
N THR A 44 25.37 -42.36 -17.57
CA THR A 44 25.03 -41.11 -18.25
C THR A 44 23.52 -41.08 -18.47
N LEU A 45 22.80 -40.32 -17.65
CA LEU A 45 21.41 -39.96 -17.91
C LEU A 45 21.37 -38.75 -18.85
N GLU A 46 21.13 -39.00 -20.13
CA GLU A 46 20.78 -37.96 -21.10
C GLU A 46 19.36 -37.44 -20.82
N LEU A 47 19.26 -36.36 -20.04
CA LEU A 47 18.04 -35.56 -19.90
C LEU A 47 18.02 -34.48 -21.00
N ASN A 48 17.64 -34.86 -22.21
CA ASN A 48 17.50 -33.94 -23.36
C ASN A 48 16.17 -34.12 -24.12
N THR A 49 15.08 -34.39 -23.40
CA THR A 49 13.73 -34.20 -23.95
C THR A 49 13.09 -32.96 -23.31
N PRO A 50 12.76 -31.91 -24.09
CA PRO A 50 11.92 -30.84 -23.58
C PRO A 50 10.56 -31.44 -23.22
N VAL A 51 10.22 -31.40 -21.93
CA VAL A 51 8.87 -31.71 -21.48
C VAL A 51 7.98 -30.55 -21.94
N GLU A 52 7.29 -30.74 -23.06
CA GLU A 52 6.13 -29.91 -23.40
C GLU A 52 5.09 -30.11 -22.31
N VAL A 53 5.00 -29.16 -21.38
CA VAL A 53 3.86 -29.06 -20.48
C VAL A 53 2.68 -28.60 -21.33
N VAL A 54 1.96 -29.58 -21.90
CA VAL A 54 0.66 -29.35 -22.51
C VAL A 54 -0.28 -28.94 -21.38
N ILE A 55 -0.45 -27.63 -21.18
CA ILE A 55 -1.49 -27.10 -20.32
C ILE A 55 -2.81 -27.50 -20.98
N SER A 56 -3.43 -28.57 -20.47
CA SER A 56 -4.76 -28.97 -20.92
C SER A 56 -5.70 -27.77 -20.73
N PRO A 57 -6.56 -27.46 -21.71
CA PRO A 57 -7.54 -26.39 -21.55
C PRO A 57 -8.32 -26.65 -20.26
N ALA A 58 -8.49 -25.59 -19.46
CA ALA A 58 -9.21 -25.68 -18.19
C ALA A 58 -10.53 -26.43 -18.43
N THR A 59 -10.76 -27.50 -17.66
CA THR A 59 -11.99 -28.29 -17.78
C THR A 59 -13.16 -27.34 -17.56
N PRO A 60 -14.20 -27.38 -18.42
CA PRO A 60 -15.38 -26.53 -18.24
C PRO A 60 -15.92 -26.67 -16.82
N VAL A 61 -16.18 -25.53 -16.17
CA VAL A 61 -16.81 -25.47 -14.86
C VAL A 61 -18.10 -26.27 -14.95
N ARG A 62 -18.25 -27.28 -14.09
CA ARG A 62 -19.43 -28.13 -14.16
C ARG A 62 -20.65 -27.31 -13.72
N PRO A 63 -21.84 -27.50 -14.32
CA PRO A 63 -23.03 -26.72 -13.96
C PRO A 63 -23.39 -26.73 -12.46
N ASP A 64 -23.07 -27.83 -11.75
CA ASP A 64 -23.24 -27.98 -10.30
C ASP A 64 -22.32 -27.05 -9.49
N GLN A 65 -21.15 -26.64 -10.01
CA GLN A 65 -20.28 -25.67 -9.34
C GLN A 65 -20.82 -24.24 -9.38
N CYS A 66 -21.88 -24.01 -10.15
CA CYS A 66 -22.48 -22.69 -10.35
C CYS A 66 -23.86 -22.55 -9.71
N ASP A 67 -24.23 -23.47 -8.82
CA ASP A 67 -25.41 -23.31 -7.98
C ASP A 67 -25.18 -22.16 -6.97
N PRO A 68 -25.97 -21.07 -7.02
CA PRO A 68 -25.85 -19.97 -6.07
C PRO A 68 -26.12 -20.39 -4.62
N SER A 69 -26.77 -21.54 -4.39
CA SER A 69 -26.98 -22.11 -3.06
C SER A 69 -25.73 -22.82 -2.51
N ILE A 70 -24.79 -23.20 -3.38
CA ILE A 70 -23.48 -23.80 -3.04
C ILE A 70 -22.41 -22.72 -2.82
N TYR A 71 -22.78 -21.43 -2.93
CA TYR A 71 -21.92 -20.35 -2.46
C TYR A 71 -21.41 -20.70 -1.06
N PRO A 72 -20.09 -20.59 -0.78
CA PRO A 72 -19.55 -20.83 0.55
C PRO A 72 -20.02 -19.72 1.50
N LEU A 73 -21.28 -19.76 1.87
CA LEU A 73 -21.87 -19.07 3.01
C LEU A 73 -22.06 -20.07 4.15
N GLY A 74 -21.45 -21.25 4.08
CA GLY A 74 -21.60 -22.36 5.04
C GLY A 74 -21.21 -22.03 6.48
N SER A 75 -20.69 -20.83 6.77
CA SER A 75 -20.51 -20.33 8.14
C SER A 75 -21.67 -19.45 8.66
N LEU A 76 -22.68 -19.14 7.84
CA LEU A 76 -23.85 -18.32 8.21
C LEU A 76 -25.05 -19.13 8.76
N GLU A 77 -25.19 -20.43 8.45
CA GLU A 77 -26.23 -21.24 9.09
C GLU A 77 -26.05 -21.33 10.61
N ASN A 78 -24.80 -21.28 11.11
CA ASN A 78 -24.51 -21.17 12.54
C ASN A 78 -24.68 -19.75 13.12
N ARG A 79 -24.88 -18.71 12.30
CA ARG A 79 -25.18 -17.33 12.75
C ARG A 79 -26.68 -17.02 12.75
N LEU A 80 -27.48 -17.79 12.01
CA LEU A 80 -28.95 -17.65 11.93
C LEU A 80 -29.70 -18.12 13.19
N LEU A 81 -29.02 -18.75 14.15
CA LEU A 81 -29.60 -19.14 15.45
C LEU A 81 -29.48 -18.05 16.53
N SER A 82 -28.97 -16.87 16.20
CA SER A 82 -28.98 -15.70 17.10
C SER A 82 -29.95 -14.63 16.57
N PRO A 83 -30.96 -14.18 17.35
CA PRO A 83 -31.95 -13.19 16.89
C PRO A 83 -31.41 -11.76 16.73
N GLN A 84 -30.09 -11.55 16.83
CA GLN A 84 -29.52 -10.25 16.52
C GLN A 84 -29.44 -10.12 15.00
N VAL A 85 -30.02 -9.05 14.47
CA VAL A 85 -29.93 -8.64 13.06
C VAL A 85 -28.46 -8.40 12.73
N HIS A 86 -27.73 -9.47 12.44
CA HIS A 86 -26.38 -9.40 11.93
C HIS A 86 -26.51 -8.97 10.48
N TYR A 87 -26.29 -7.67 10.22
CA TYR A 87 -25.94 -7.21 8.89
C TYR A 87 -24.71 -8.02 8.46
N GLY A 88 -24.90 -8.96 7.54
CA GLY A 88 -23.79 -9.66 6.90
C GLY A 88 -22.81 -8.66 6.31
N PRO A 89 -21.54 -9.04 6.09
CA PRO A 89 -20.56 -8.16 5.51
C PRO A 89 -21.09 -7.39 4.28
N VAL A 90 -20.82 -6.08 4.25
CA VAL A 90 -21.42 -5.14 3.27
C VAL A 90 -21.05 -5.50 1.82
N TRP A 91 -20.00 -6.31 1.61
CA TRP A 91 -19.55 -6.78 0.30
C TRP A 91 -20.25 -8.05 -0.20
N GLU A 92 -20.98 -8.79 0.62
CA GLU A 92 -21.62 -10.03 0.18
C GLU A 92 -22.56 -9.86 -1.03
N PRO A 93 -23.40 -8.81 -1.13
CA PRO A 93 -24.23 -8.63 -2.32
C PRO A 93 -23.41 -8.44 -3.60
N GLU A 94 -22.24 -7.80 -3.51
CA GLU A 94 -21.34 -7.67 -4.66
C GLU A 94 -20.72 -9.01 -5.02
N ASN A 95 -20.20 -9.74 -4.04
CA ASN A 95 -19.66 -11.10 -4.20
C ASN A 95 -20.67 -12.05 -4.88
N ARG A 96 -21.94 -12.03 -4.46
CA ARG A 96 -23.02 -12.80 -5.09
C ARG A 96 -23.26 -12.39 -6.55
N ARG A 97 -23.28 -11.08 -6.84
CA ARG A 97 -23.42 -10.56 -8.21
C ARG A 97 -22.24 -10.99 -9.10
N GLN A 98 -21.01 -10.87 -8.61
CA GLN A 98 -19.80 -11.23 -9.35
C GLN A 98 -19.78 -12.73 -9.67
N PHE A 99 -20.09 -13.57 -8.70
CA PHE A 99 -20.13 -15.03 -8.89
C PHE A 99 -21.21 -15.45 -9.87
N LYS A 100 -22.42 -14.88 -9.75
CA LYS A 100 -23.50 -15.16 -10.71
C LYS A 100 -23.07 -14.80 -12.13
N ARG A 101 -22.51 -13.59 -12.33
CA ARG A 101 -22.03 -13.14 -13.64
C ARG A 101 -20.92 -14.03 -14.19
N TRP A 102 -19.98 -14.44 -13.34
CA TRP A 102 -18.92 -15.37 -13.71
C TRP A 102 -19.51 -16.72 -14.13
N CYS A 103 -20.42 -17.30 -13.34
CA CYS A 103 -21.08 -18.55 -13.65
C CYS A 103 -21.91 -18.50 -14.93
N ASP A 104 -22.77 -17.49 -15.08
CA ASP A 104 -23.59 -17.31 -16.28
C ASP A 104 -22.71 -17.28 -17.54
N CYS A 105 -21.58 -16.57 -17.50
CA CYS A 105 -20.70 -16.46 -18.66
C CYS A 105 -19.94 -17.76 -18.94
N GLN A 106 -19.54 -18.51 -17.91
CA GLN A 106 -18.88 -19.80 -18.07
C GLN A 106 -19.82 -20.83 -18.68
N GLN A 107 -21.07 -20.90 -18.19
CA GLN A 107 -22.08 -21.84 -18.67
C GLN A 107 -22.51 -21.57 -20.12
N THR A 108 -22.48 -20.31 -20.54
CA THR A 108 -22.91 -19.89 -21.89
C THR A 108 -21.76 -19.66 -22.86
N ASP A 109 -20.51 -19.88 -22.43
CA ASP A 109 -19.28 -19.56 -23.17
C ASP A 109 -19.26 -18.11 -23.70
N SER A 110 -19.81 -17.17 -22.92
CA SER A 110 -20.01 -15.76 -23.33
C SER A 110 -19.17 -14.78 -22.50
N CYS A 111 -18.14 -15.27 -21.80
CA CYS A 111 -17.30 -14.43 -20.95
C CYS A 111 -16.62 -13.31 -21.74
N ALA A 112 -16.75 -12.08 -21.23
CA ALA A 112 -15.98 -10.95 -21.71
C ALA A 112 -14.47 -11.17 -21.47
N PRO A 113 -13.59 -10.38 -22.13
CA PRO A 113 -12.17 -10.41 -21.84
C PRO A 113 -11.88 -10.31 -20.34
N ASN A 114 -10.98 -11.16 -19.83
CA ASN A 114 -10.59 -11.27 -18.42
C ASN A 114 -11.69 -11.70 -17.44
N GLN A 115 -12.96 -11.83 -17.85
CA GLN A 115 -14.05 -12.16 -16.93
C GLN A 115 -13.86 -13.53 -16.28
N ARG A 116 -13.23 -14.49 -16.97
CA ARG A 116 -12.90 -15.82 -16.41
C ARG A 116 -11.85 -15.78 -15.31
N GLU A 117 -11.06 -14.73 -15.25
CA GLU A 117 -9.90 -14.59 -14.38
C GLU A 117 -10.31 -13.89 -13.09
N VAL A 118 -9.89 -14.47 -11.98
CA VAL A 118 -10.37 -14.10 -10.64
C VAL A 118 -9.24 -13.54 -9.80
N VAL A 119 -9.52 -12.44 -9.11
CA VAL A 119 -8.67 -11.87 -8.05
C VAL A 119 -9.40 -11.93 -6.72
N LEU A 120 -8.74 -12.45 -5.68
CA LEU A 120 -9.28 -12.44 -4.31
C LEU A 120 -8.70 -11.24 -3.55
N LEU A 121 -9.57 -10.48 -2.88
CA LEU A 121 -9.25 -9.22 -2.21
C LEU A 121 -9.46 -9.37 -0.70
N SER A 122 -8.37 -9.54 0.05
CA SER A 122 -8.35 -9.82 1.50
C SER A 122 -7.72 -8.71 2.34
N VAL A 123 -7.91 -7.45 1.92
CA VAL A 123 -7.46 -6.27 2.65
C VAL A 123 -8.68 -5.53 3.16
N HIS A 124 -8.69 -5.17 4.44
CA HIS A 124 -9.80 -4.43 5.04
C HIS A 124 -10.09 -3.09 4.31
N HIS A 125 -9.07 -2.45 3.74
CA HIS A 125 -9.19 -1.22 2.93
C HIS A 125 -10.07 -1.38 1.68
N PHE A 126 -10.19 -2.59 1.12
CA PHE A 126 -11.11 -2.87 0.03
C PHE A 126 -12.57 -2.88 0.49
N GLN A 127 -12.79 -3.27 1.75
CA GLN A 127 -14.10 -3.43 2.36
C GLN A 127 -14.64 -2.13 2.96
N THR A 128 -13.76 -1.26 3.48
CA THR A 128 -14.15 0.02 4.10
C THR A 128 -14.83 0.95 3.11
N TRP A 129 -14.47 0.87 1.82
CA TRP A 129 -15.12 1.62 0.73
C TRP A 129 -16.64 1.41 0.69
N TYR A 130 -17.12 0.17 0.87
CA TYR A 130 -18.55 -0.14 0.83
C TYR A 130 -19.33 0.39 2.03
N LYS A 131 -18.65 0.65 3.15
CA LYS A 131 -19.33 1.02 4.39
C LYS A 131 -19.88 2.45 4.34
N ASN A 132 -19.52 3.28 3.33
CA ASN A 132 -19.93 4.69 3.20
C ASN A 132 -19.82 5.49 4.52
N SER A 133 -19.07 5.00 5.50
CA SER A 133 -19.09 5.55 6.84
C SER A 133 -18.14 6.72 6.86
N ILE A 134 -18.60 7.83 7.44
CA ILE A 134 -17.76 8.98 7.77
C ILE A 134 -16.54 8.55 8.62
N ASP A 135 -16.65 7.43 9.36
CA ASP A 135 -15.58 6.78 10.12
C ASP A 135 -14.73 5.76 9.33
N SER A 136 -15.02 5.51 8.05
CA SER A 136 -14.13 4.68 7.23
C SER A 136 -12.80 5.44 7.07
N SER A 137 -11.69 4.76 7.31
CA SER A 137 -10.37 5.36 7.20
C SER A 137 -10.20 5.98 5.80
N ASN A 138 -10.29 7.31 5.70
CA ASN A 138 -9.98 8.09 4.49
C ASN A 138 -8.46 8.14 4.25
N GLY A 139 -7.75 7.07 4.59
CA GLY A 139 -6.31 6.92 4.43
C GLY A 139 -5.91 6.73 2.98
N GLY A 140 -4.61 6.86 2.71
CA GLY A 140 -4.06 6.66 1.37
C GLY A 140 -4.29 5.23 0.87
N GLU A 141 -4.25 4.28 1.79
CA GLU A 141 -4.51 2.85 1.58
C GLU A 141 -5.92 2.59 1.04
N THR A 142 -6.93 3.31 1.53
CA THR A 142 -8.31 3.18 1.02
C THR A 142 -8.44 3.74 -0.40
N VAL A 143 -7.80 4.89 -0.69
CA VAL A 143 -7.76 5.44 -2.06
C VAL A 143 -7.06 4.47 -3.01
N TRP A 144 -5.96 3.87 -2.56
CA TRP A 144 -5.23 2.88 -3.33
C TRP A 144 -6.06 1.61 -3.56
N GLY A 145 -6.71 1.10 -2.51
CA GLY A 145 -7.57 -0.08 -2.64
C GLY A 145 -8.73 0.12 -3.61
N VAL A 146 -9.39 1.28 -3.55
CA VAL A 146 -10.44 1.67 -4.53
C VAL A 146 -9.88 1.73 -5.94
N SER A 147 -8.66 2.23 -6.13
CA SER A 147 -8.03 2.29 -7.45
C SER A 147 -7.83 0.89 -8.05
N ILE A 148 -7.43 -0.10 -7.23
CA ILE A 148 -7.30 -1.49 -7.68
C ILE A 148 -8.67 -2.04 -8.12
N ILE A 149 -9.73 -1.81 -7.32
CA ILE A 149 -11.08 -2.28 -7.65
C ILE A 149 -11.57 -1.66 -8.96
N GLU A 150 -11.40 -0.35 -9.15
CA GLU A 150 -11.79 0.33 -10.39
C GLU A 150 -10.96 -0.14 -11.58
N SER A 151 -9.66 -0.40 -11.41
CA SER A 151 -8.81 -0.98 -12.44
C SER A 151 -9.26 -2.40 -12.83
N LEU A 152 -9.60 -3.26 -11.86
CA LEU A 152 -10.14 -4.60 -12.13
C LEU A 152 -11.44 -4.53 -12.93
N ARG A 153 -12.35 -3.61 -12.56
CA ARG A 153 -13.60 -3.35 -13.28
C ARG A 153 -13.35 -2.90 -14.71
N LEU A 154 -12.46 -1.93 -14.90
CA LEU A 154 -12.10 -1.37 -16.22
C LEU A 154 -11.54 -2.45 -17.14
N LEU A 155 -10.74 -3.36 -16.59
CA LEU A 155 -10.11 -4.46 -17.32
C LEU A 155 -11.04 -5.66 -17.52
N GLY A 156 -12.21 -5.69 -16.89
CA GLY A 156 -13.16 -6.80 -16.99
C GLY A 156 -12.83 -8.03 -16.15
N TYR A 157 -11.90 -7.93 -15.18
CA TYR A 157 -11.63 -9.02 -14.24
C TYR A 157 -12.82 -9.27 -13.31
N THR A 158 -12.99 -10.53 -12.90
CA THR A 158 -13.86 -10.90 -11.80
C THR A 158 -13.07 -10.82 -10.50
N PHE A 159 -13.67 -10.31 -9.43
CA PHE A 159 -13.01 -10.29 -8.12
C PHE A 159 -13.99 -10.57 -6.99
N PHE A 160 -13.46 -11.09 -5.88
CA PHE A 160 -14.21 -11.38 -4.68
C PHE A 160 -13.51 -10.78 -3.47
N TYR A 161 -14.28 -10.18 -2.57
CA TYR A 161 -13.80 -9.81 -1.24
C TYR A 161 -13.82 -11.06 -0.36
N VAL A 162 -12.74 -11.28 0.40
CA VAL A 162 -12.62 -12.42 1.32
C VAL A 162 -12.04 -11.92 2.63
N ASP A 163 -12.59 -12.38 3.76
CA ASP A 163 -12.24 -11.83 5.08
C ASP A 163 -11.42 -12.77 5.97
N SER A 164 -11.22 -14.01 5.53
CA SER A 164 -10.53 -15.04 6.31
C SER A 164 -9.80 -16.05 5.42
N PHE A 165 -8.84 -16.78 6.01
CA PHE A 165 -8.14 -17.86 5.32
C PHE A 165 -9.08 -18.98 4.90
N VAL A 166 -10.13 -19.24 5.69
CA VAL A 166 -11.17 -20.23 5.34
C VAL A 166 -11.89 -19.83 4.06
N GLU A 167 -12.35 -18.57 3.94
CA GLU A 167 -12.99 -18.11 2.71
C GLU A 167 -12.02 -18.16 1.52
N ILE A 168 -10.75 -17.78 1.71
CA ILE A 168 -9.72 -17.93 0.67
C ILE A 168 -9.62 -19.38 0.19
N GLN A 169 -9.57 -20.36 1.10
CA GLN A 169 -9.55 -21.79 0.73
C GLN A 169 -10.79 -22.18 -0.06
N GLU A 170 -11.97 -21.78 0.40
CA GLU A 170 -13.25 -22.15 -0.22
C GLU A 170 -13.35 -21.59 -1.64
N PHE A 171 -13.09 -20.29 -1.82
CA PHE A 171 -13.02 -19.68 -3.14
C PHE A 171 -11.93 -20.31 -4.01
N TYR A 172 -10.74 -20.57 -3.46
CA TYR A 172 -9.67 -21.19 -4.23
C TYR A 172 -9.99 -22.64 -4.63
N ARG A 173 -10.71 -23.41 -3.83
CA ARG A 173 -11.11 -24.77 -4.21
C ARG A 173 -12.15 -24.78 -5.32
N ILE A 174 -13.09 -23.83 -5.28
CA ILE A 174 -14.16 -23.70 -6.29
C ILE A 174 -13.60 -23.15 -7.60
N LEU A 175 -12.78 -22.10 -7.54
CA LEU A 175 -12.32 -21.33 -8.70
C LEU A 175 -10.93 -21.75 -9.18
N SER A 176 -10.10 -22.29 -8.30
CA SER A 176 -8.79 -22.95 -8.52
C SER A 176 -7.93 -22.31 -9.61
N VAL A 177 -7.98 -22.89 -10.81
CA VAL A 177 -7.18 -22.49 -11.98
C VAL A 177 -7.48 -21.07 -12.46
N ASN A 178 -8.67 -20.55 -12.15
CA ASN A 178 -9.10 -19.20 -12.52
C ASN A 178 -8.57 -18.11 -11.58
N VAL A 179 -8.10 -18.45 -10.38
CA VAL A 179 -7.55 -17.46 -9.44
C VAL A 179 -6.15 -17.06 -9.88
N LEU A 180 -5.98 -15.82 -10.33
CA LEU A 180 -4.69 -15.28 -10.72
C LEU A 180 -3.87 -14.78 -9.54
N ALA A 181 -4.53 -14.07 -8.61
CA ALA A 181 -3.88 -13.38 -7.52
C ALA A 181 -4.79 -13.30 -6.28
N ILE A 182 -4.14 -13.25 -5.11
CA ILE A 182 -4.74 -13.01 -3.81
C ILE A 182 -4.01 -11.81 -3.21
N ILE A 183 -4.71 -10.68 -3.06
CA ILE A 183 -4.12 -9.46 -2.50
C ILE A 183 -4.51 -9.35 -1.03
N MET A 184 -3.54 -9.26 -0.14
CA MET A 184 -3.75 -9.33 1.31
C MET A 184 -2.81 -8.38 2.06
N SER A 185 -3.13 -8.04 3.32
CA SER A 185 -2.26 -7.22 4.16
C SER A 185 -0.96 -7.96 4.52
N ASP A 186 0.05 -7.19 4.89
CA ASP A 186 1.36 -7.66 5.34
C ASP A 186 1.26 -8.62 6.53
N GLU A 187 0.57 -8.25 7.60
CA GLU A 187 0.38 -9.08 8.80
C GLU A 187 -0.21 -10.45 8.45
N HIS A 188 -1.32 -10.46 7.73
CA HIS A 188 -2.02 -11.69 7.34
C HIS A 188 -1.22 -12.57 6.38
N ILE A 189 -0.31 -12.00 5.57
CA ILE A 189 0.52 -12.78 4.65
C ILE A 189 1.53 -13.64 5.39
N TYR A 190 2.16 -13.10 6.43
CA TYR A 190 3.06 -13.89 7.25
C TYR A 190 2.31 -14.91 8.11
N GLU A 191 1.12 -14.57 8.62
CA GLU A 191 0.25 -15.54 9.29
C GLU A 191 -0.14 -16.69 8.35
N CYS A 192 -0.59 -16.37 7.14
CA CYS A 192 -0.95 -17.36 6.12
C CYS A 192 0.24 -18.23 5.70
N TRP A 193 1.42 -17.62 5.55
CA TRP A 193 2.67 -18.33 5.27
C TRP A 193 3.00 -19.36 6.35
N ASN A 194 2.83 -18.98 7.61
CA ASN A 194 3.11 -19.86 8.74
C ASN A 194 2.00 -20.91 8.95
N ASP A 195 0.77 -20.64 8.51
CA ASP A 195 -0.34 -21.60 8.53
C ASP A 195 -0.28 -22.58 7.34
N GLN A 196 0.51 -23.63 7.55
CA GLN A 196 0.67 -24.74 6.62
C GLN A 196 -0.55 -25.67 6.55
N GLU A 197 -1.57 -25.51 7.39
CA GLU A 197 -2.72 -26.43 7.47
C GLU A 197 -3.98 -25.83 6.85
N ASN A 198 -4.18 -24.52 6.98
CA ASN A 198 -5.42 -23.87 6.58
C ASN A 198 -5.25 -22.72 5.59
N CYS A 199 -4.03 -22.27 5.27
CA CYS A 199 -3.85 -21.12 4.37
C CYS A 199 -2.99 -21.41 3.13
N VAL A 200 -1.69 -21.62 3.29
CA VAL A 200 -0.82 -21.79 2.12
C VAL A 200 -0.77 -23.25 1.67
N LYS A 201 -0.58 -23.48 0.37
CA LYS A 201 -0.28 -24.81 -0.16
C LYS A 201 0.92 -25.40 0.54
N SER A 202 0.75 -26.61 1.07
CA SER A 202 1.81 -27.34 1.76
C SER A 202 1.61 -28.84 1.64
N ARG A 203 2.45 -29.63 2.34
CA ARG A 203 2.21 -31.07 2.50
C ARG A 203 0.95 -31.38 3.33
N ARG A 204 0.60 -30.52 4.29
CA ARG A 204 -0.58 -30.68 5.16
C ARG A 204 -1.82 -30.05 4.55
N ASN A 205 -1.65 -29.08 3.65
CA ASN A 205 -2.71 -28.45 2.87
C ASN A 205 -2.42 -28.54 1.36
N PRO A 206 -2.51 -29.73 0.74
CA PRO A 206 -2.13 -29.93 -0.66
C PRO A 206 -3.05 -29.20 -1.66
N LEU A 207 -4.26 -28.81 -1.23
CA LEU A 207 -5.25 -28.10 -2.03
C LEU A 207 -5.24 -26.58 -1.79
N GLY A 208 -4.34 -26.09 -0.94
CA GLY A 208 -4.22 -24.66 -0.67
C GLY A 208 -3.73 -23.87 -1.89
N PRO A 209 -3.99 -22.56 -1.94
CA PRO A 209 -3.35 -21.65 -2.88
C PRO A 209 -1.84 -21.63 -2.65
N PRO A 210 -1.02 -21.75 -3.72
CA PRO A 210 0.42 -21.64 -3.59
C PRO A 210 0.85 -20.20 -3.28
N ILE A 211 1.93 -20.04 -2.52
CA ILE A 211 2.38 -18.73 -2.02
C ILE A 211 2.61 -17.70 -3.14
N TRP A 212 3.01 -18.13 -4.33
CA TRP A 212 3.36 -17.22 -5.43
C TRP A 212 2.15 -16.48 -6.01
N LYS A 213 0.91 -16.90 -5.67
CA LYS A 213 -0.32 -16.18 -6.01
C LYS A 213 -0.66 -15.07 -5.01
N PHE A 214 -0.01 -15.02 -3.85
CA PHE A 214 -0.25 -14.00 -2.84
C PHE A 214 0.58 -12.75 -3.13
N PHE A 215 -0.04 -11.58 -2.94
CA PHE A 215 0.61 -10.28 -3.07
C PHE A 215 0.30 -9.44 -1.85
N THR A 216 1.34 -8.83 -1.29
CA THR A 216 1.17 -7.91 -0.17
C THR A 216 0.73 -6.54 -0.64
N PHE A 217 -0.36 -6.06 -0.06
CA PHE A 217 -0.78 -4.67 -0.14
C PHE A 217 -0.04 -3.86 0.92
N HIS A 218 1.11 -3.28 0.55
CA HIS A 218 1.98 -2.56 1.50
C HIS A 218 2.25 -1.14 1.04
N PHE A 219 2.05 -0.17 1.93
CA PHE A 219 2.18 1.24 1.53
C PHE A 219 3.64 1.69 1.43
N TRP A 220 4.56 1.08 2.20
CA TRP A 220 5.92 1.57 2.43
C TRP A 220 6.98 0.87 1.54
N PRO A 221 8.23 1.36 1.47
CA PRO A 221 9.20 0.88 0.48
C PRO A 221 9.86 -0.47 0.81
N ASP A 222 9.74 -0.94 2.05
CA ASP A 222 10.31 -2.20 2.51
C ASP A 222 9.47 -3.41 2.05
N ALA A 223 10.12 -4.56 1.83
CA ALA A 223 9.41 -5.77 1.45
C ALA A 223 8.61 -6.34 2.63
N GLN A 224 7.34 -6.65 2.39
CA GLN A 224 6.44 -7.24 3.38
C GLN A 224 5.81 -8.54 2.87
N HIS A 225 6.61 -9.36 2.19
CA HIS A 225 6.20 -10.67 1.67
C HIS A 225 7.29 -11.72 1.90
N PRO A 226 6.98 -12.98 2.23
CA PRO A 226 7.96 -14.07 2.37
C PRO A 226 8.80 -14.32 1.11
N LEU A 227 8.32 -13.90 -0.06
CA LEU A 227 9.02 -13.97 -1.35
C LEU A 227 9.74 -12.67 -1.74
N GLY A 228 9.69 -11.65 -0.90
CA GLY A 228 10.41 -10.38 -1.05
C GLY A 228 9.69 -9.33 -1.90
N HIS A 229 10.48 -8.34 -2.33
CA HIS A 229 10.02 -7.14 -3.04
C HIS A 229 9.10 -7.41 -4.26
N PRO A 230 9.35 -8.40 -5.14
CA PRO A 230 8.50 -8.58 -6.33
C PRO A 230 7.04 -8.93 -6.01
N TRP A 231 6.77 -9.53 -4.85
CA TRP A 231 5.41 -9.87 -4.38
C TRP A 231 4.83 -8.85 -3.39
N THR A 232 5.57 -7.78 -3.09
CA THR A 232 5.08 -6.66 -2.29
C THR A 232 4.65 -5.56 -3.25
N LEU A 233 3.35 -5.25 -3.32
CA LEU A 233 2.82 -4.16 -4.14
C LEU A 233 3.04 -2.83 -3.42
N ALA A 234 3.23 -1.74 -4.18
CA ALA A 234 3.41 -0.39 -3.64
C ALA A 234 2.57 0.67 -4.37
N PRO A 235 2.12 1.72 -3.65
CA PRO A 235 1.35 2.83 -4.21
C PRO A 235 2.20 3.89 -4.90
N GLU A 236 3.52 3.88 -4.70
CA GLU A 236 4.46 4.84 -5.28
C GLU A 236 5.64 4.13 -5.92
N ASP A 237 6.29 4.79 -6.87
CA ASP A 237 7.49 4.27 -7.52
C ASP A 237 8.73 4.57 -6.68
N TYR A 238 8.99 3.70 -5.71
CA TYR A 238 10.14 3.84 -4.81
C TYR A 238 11.50 3.69 -5.51
N SER A 239 11.54 3.17 -6.75
CA SER A 239 12.78 3.14 -7.54
C SER A 239 13.28 4.54 -7.89
N LEU A 240 12.38 5.53 -7.96
CA LEU A 240 12.71 6.92 -8.26
C LEU A 240 13.29 7.67 -7.05
N HIS A 241 13.16 7.09 -5.86
CA HIS A 241 13.45 7.77 -4.59
C HIS A 241 14.56 7.11 -3.79
N THR A 242 15.01 5.94 -4.20
CA THR A 242 16.06 5.19 -3.52
C THR A 242 17.11 4.75 -4.53
N ASN A 243 18.36 4.68 -4.08
CA ASN A 243 19.43 4.05 -4.86
C ASN A 243 19.35 2.50 -4.77
N ASN A 244 18.35 1.97 -4.06
CA ASN A 244 18.17 0.54 -3.92
C ASN A 244 17.49 0.01 -5.19
N LYS A 245 18.05 -1.06 -5.76
CA LYS A 245 17.44 -1.75 -6.91
C LYS A 245 16.35 -2.71 -6.46
N ASP A 246 16.38 -3.14 -5.20
CA ASP A 246 15.39 -4.00 -4.60
C ASP A 246 14.27 -3.12 -4.01
N VAL A 247 13.24 -2.88 -4.81
CA VAL A 247 12.07 -2.11 -4.42
C VAL A 247 10.80 -2.88 -4.71
N ASN A 248 9.76 -2.57 -3.94
CA ASN A 248 8.43 -3.14 -4.10
C ASN A 248 7.89 -2.92 -5.53
N THR A 249 7.04 -3.85 -5.99
CA THR A 249 6.37 -3.77 -7.29
C THR A 249 5.43 -2.57 -7.31
N TYR A 250 5.81 -1.54 -8.08
CA TYR A 250 5.00 -0.34 -8.23
C TYR A 250 3.69 -0.64 -8.98
N LEU A 251 2.57 -0.47 -8.29
CA LEU A 251 1.22 -0.57 -8.84
C LEU A 251 0.61 0.83 -9.03
N GLY A 252 0.79 1.69 -8.04
CA GLY A 252 0.20 3.03 -8.06
C GLY A 252 -1.27 3.05 -7.67
N TYR A 253 -1.80 4.26 -7.52
CA TYR A 253 -3.22 4.53 -7.31
C TYR A 253 -3.67 5.65 -8.24
N SER A 254 -4.99 5.79 -8.38
CA SER A 254 -5.60 6.87 -9.14
C SER A 254 -6.55 7.69 -8.30
N VAL A 255 -6.41 9.01 -8.44
CA VAL A 255 -7.34 9.99 -7.87
C VAL A 255 -8.43 10.40 -8.87
N GLU A 256 -8.29 9.97 -10.13
CA GLU A 256 -9.09 10.41 -11.27
C GLU A 256 -10.60 10.19 -11.06
N PRO A 257 -11.09 9.00 -10.61
CA PRO A 257 -12.52 8.82 -10.40
C PRO A 257 -13.10 9.78 -9.36
N SER A 258 -12.42 9.94 -8.22
CA SER A 258 -12.86 10.81 -7.13
C SER A 258 -12.83 12.30 -7.50
N CYS A 259 -11.92 12.68 -8.38
CA CYS A 259 -11.76 14.05 -8.81
C CYS A 259 -12.70 14.41 -9.97
N ASN A 260 -12.97 13.46 -10.88
CA ASN A 260 -13.93 13.64 -11.97
C ASN A 260 -15.38 13.74 -11.44
N SER A 261 -15.64 13.25 -10.23
CA SER A 261 -16.94 13.46 -9.57
C SER A 261 -17.10 14.87 -8.97
N GLN A 262 -16.06 15.70 -8.94
CA GLN A 262 -16.12 17.07 -8.42
C GLN A 262 -16.20 18.09 -9.56
N PRO A 263 -17.06 19.10 -9.45
CA PRO A 263 -17.09 20.20 -10.41
C PRO A 263 -15.76 20.95 -10.39
N VAL A 264 -15.32 21.40 -11.57
CA VAL A 264 -14.17 22.30 -11.65
C VAL A 264 -14.61 23.67 -11.13
N VAL A 265 -14.05 24.10 -10.01
CA VAL A 265 -14.22 25.46 -9.51
C VAL A 265 -13.36 26.39 -10.36
N SER A 266 -13.98 27.35 -11.04
CA SER A 266 -13.26 28.30 -11.87
C SER A 266 -12.31 29.14 -11.01
N GLN A 267 -11.25 29.65 -11.61
CA GLN A 267 -10.26 30.44 -10.87
C GLN A 267 -10.84 31.71 -10.27
N VAL A 268 -11.86 32.30 -10.90
CA VAL A 268 -12.52 33.52 -10.41
C VAL A 268 -13.42 33.22 -9.21
N ASP A 269 -14.00 32.01 -9.14
CA ASP A 269 -14.96 31.62 -8.10
C ASP A 269 -14.28 31.07 -6.83
N ARG A 270 -12.97 30.77 -6.90
CA ARG A 270 -12.19 30.32 -5.73
C ARG A 270 -12.13 31.40 -4.66
N LEU A 271 -12.14 30.98 -3.40
CA LEU A 271 -12.05 31.87 -2.25
C LEU A 271 -10.76 32.72 -2.36
N PRO A 272 -10.85 34.06 -2.28
CA PRO A 272 -9.69 34.93 -2.44
C PRO A 272 -8.67 34.67 -1.34
N LYS A 273 -7.39 34.57 -1.73
CA LYS A 273 -6.24 34.41 -0.82
C LYS A 273 -6.37 33.23 0.18
N SER A 274 -7.09 32.17 -0.23
CA SER A 274 -7.31 30.99 0.59
C SER A 274 -6.23 29.93 0.38
N VAL A 275 -5.72 29.37 1.48
CA VAL A 275 -4.75 28.29 1.48
C VAL A 275 -5.31 27.12 2.30
N TYR A 276 -5.39 25.94 1.70
CA TYR A 276 -5.72 24.73 2.45
C TYR A 276 -4.42 24.10 2.95
N ALA A 277 -4.21 24.07 4.26
CA ALA A 277 -3.03 23.42 4.84
C ALA A 277 -3.32 21.92 5.06
N MET A 278 -2.57 21.07 4.37
CA MET A 278 -2.78 19.64 4.28
C MET A 278 -2.40 18.93 5.58
N MET A 279 -3.38 18.67 6.45
CA MET A 279 -3.22 17.84 7.64
C MET A 279 -4.56 17.25 8.07
N LYS A 280 -4.53 16.02 8.61
CA LYS A 280 -5.70 15.40 9.26
C LYS A 280 -5.71 15.56 10.77
N CYS A 281 -4.57 15.91 11.37
CA CYS A 281 -4.41 16.02 12.83
C CYS A 281 -3.68 17.30 13.19
N ILE A 282 -4.15 18.00 14.23
CA ILE A 282 -3.48 19.21 14.72
C ILE A 282 -2.08 18.93 15.27
N SER A 283 -1.83 17.70 15.76
CA SER A 283 -0.52 17.24 16.22
C SER A 283 0.56 17.25 15.13
N TYR A 284 0.20 17.37 13.85
CA TYR A 284 1.19 17.51 12.77
C TYR A 284 1.94 18.84 12.84
N LEU A 285 1.37 19.84 13.50
CA LEU A 285 2.00 21.13 13.76
C LEU A 285 2.91 21.13 15.00
N ALA A 286 2.96 20.03 15.76
CA ALA A 286 3.82 19.93 16.94
C ALA A 286 5.31 20.04 16.57
N PRO A 287 6.16 20.58 17.45
CA PRO A 287 7.61 20.62 17.22
C PRO A 287 8.19 19.21 17.04
N GLN A 288 8.39 18.81 15.79
CA GLN A 288 8.94 17.51 15.41
C GLN A 288 9.83 17.64 14.16
N ARG A 289 10.60 16.59 13.85
CA ARG A 289 11.56 16.59 12.73
C ARG A 289 10.87 16.95 11.41
N GLU A 290 9.68 16.42 11.18
CA GLU A 290 8.95 16.57 9.92
C GLU A 290 8.08 17.83 9.87
N ARG A 291 7.97 18.63 10.94
CA ARG A 291 7.25 19.90 10.86
C ARG A 291 7.96 20.84 9.88
N ALA A 292 7.27 21.26 8.82
CA ALA A 292 7.86 22.12 7.79
C ALA A 292 7.95 23.59 8.21
N TRP A 293 6.93 24.11 8.89
CA TRP A 293 6.80 25.56 9.16
C TRP A 293 6.55 25.84 10.65
N PRO A 294 7.28 26.77 11.28
CA PRO A 294 6.97 27.23 12.63
C PRO A 294 5.74 28.17 12.63
N PRO A 295 5.10 28.40 13.79
CA PRO A 295 3.90 29.25 13.88
C PRO A 295 4.08 30.66 13.30
N SER A 296 5.27 31.26 13.48
CA SER A 296 5.60 32.59 12.96
C SER A 296 5.48 32.72 11.44
N PHE A 297 5.67 31.64 10.68
CA PHE A 297 5.59 31.68 9.22
C PHE A 297 4.16 31.91 8.74
N TYR A 298 3.18 31.25 9.38
CA TYR A 298 1.76 31.43 9.06
C TYR A 298 1.33 32.87 9.36
N GLN A 299 1.68 33.38 10.55
CA GLN A 299 1.40 34.76 10.94
C GLN A 299 2.00 35.76 9.96
N HIS A 300 3.27 35.57 9.58
CA HIS A 300 3.95 36.46 8.65
C HIS A 300 3.36 36.39 7.23
N ALA A 301 2.98 35.20 6.75
CA ALA A 301 2.29 35.05 5.48
C ALA A 301 0.94 35.77 5.47
N THR A 302 0.15 35.64 6.53
CA THR A 302 -1.11 36.38 6.69
C THR A 302 -0.88 37.89 6.70
N GLN A 303 0.11 38.38 7.46
CA GLN A 303 0.44 39.82 7.51
C GLN A 303 0.94 40.37 6.16
N LYS A 304 1.81 39.62 5.47
CA LYS A 304 2.50 40.10 4.27
C LYS A 304 1.65 39.97 3.01
N LEU A 305 0.94 38.85 2.88
CA LEU A 305 0.19 38.49 1.67
C LEU A 305 -1.33 38.65 1.85
N GLY A 306 -1.82 38.71 3.09
CA GLY A 306 -3.25 38.68 3.40
C GLY A 306 -3.88 37.31 3.17
N VAL A 307 -3.11 36.22 3.28
CA VAL A 307 -3.63 34.86 3.13
C VAL A 307 -4.27 34.34 4.41
N HIS A 308 -5.27 33.47 4.25
CA HIS A 308 -5.92 32.76 5.36
C HIS A 308 -5.76 31.25 5.18
N PHE A 309 -5.39 30.56 6.27
CA PHE A 309 -5.19 29.12 6.26
C PHE A 309 -6.44 28.40 6.76
N THR A 310 -6.87 27.37 6.04
CA THR A 310 -7.94 26.46 6.46
C THR A 310 -7.38 25.06 6.65
N ILE A 311 -7.77 24.39 7.73
CA ILE A 311 -7.42 22.99 8.01
C ILE A 311 -8.68 22.18 8.34
N GLY A 312 -8.71 20.92 7.93
CA GLY A 312 -9.77 19.97 8.29
C GLY A 312 -9.26 18.91 9.26
N ALA A 313 -8.88 19.31 10.47
CA ALA A 313 -8.10 18.47 11.37
C ALA A 313 -8.88 18.00 12.61
N VAL A 314 -8.71 16.74 12.99
CA VAL A 314 -9.14 16.26 14.30
C VAL A 314 -8.31 16.91 15.40
N ASN A 315 -8.99 17.37 16.44
CA ASN A 315 -8.37 18.06 17.56
C ASN A 315 -7.89 17.06 18.63
N THR A 316 -7.08 16.09 18.24
CA THR A 316 -6.57 15.01 19.11
C THR A 316 -5.06 14.81 18.94
N THR A 317 -4.41 14.34 20.02
CA THR A 317 -3.04 13.81 20.01
C THR A 317 -3.03 12.28 19.97
N ASP A 318 -4.19 11.65 19.87
CA ASP A 318 -4.33 10.19 19.86
C ASP A 318 -3.43 9.57 18.77
N PRO A 319 -2.38 8.82 19.18
CA PRO A 319 -1.44 8.21 18.25
C PRO A 319 -2.12 7.23 17.30
N THR A 320 -3.21 6.57 17.73
CA THR A 320 -3.91 5.55 16.95
C THR A 320 -4.62 6.17 15.73
N ARG A 321 -5.02 7.44 15.83
CA ARG A 321 -5.65 8.18 14.73
C ARG A 321 -4.66 8.97 13.89
N CYS A 322 -3.60 9.46 14.53
CA CYS A 322 -2.69 10.43 13.92
C CYS A 322 -1.33 9.85 13.51
N GLY A 323 -0.98 8.62 13.89
CA GLY A 323 0.35 8.04 13.61
C GLY A 323 1.48 8.81 14.29
N GLY A 324 1.20 9.44 15.43
CA GLY A 324 2.13 10.29 16.18
C GLY A 324 2.67 9.59 17.43
N ASN A 325 3.76 10.13 17.98
CA ASN A 325 4.22 9.74 19.32
C ASN A 325 3.22 10.25 20.37
N GLN A 326 2.87 9.42 21.37
CA GLN A 326 2.03 9.80 22.51
C GLN A 326 2.59 10.99 23.29
N ASP A 327 3.91 11.20 23.23
CA ASP A 327 4.59 12.28 23.93
C ASP A 327 4.46 13.65 23.26
N LEU A 328 3.80 13.75 22.10
CA LEU A 328 3.65 15.02 21.39
C LEU A 328 2.71 15.95 22.15
N VAL A 329 3.24 17.08 22.60
CA VAL A 329 2.45 18.18 23.15
C VAL A 329 1.49 18.69 22.07
N LYS A 330 0.20 18.69 22.41
CA LYS A 330 -0.86 19.18 21.54
C LYS A 330 -0.66 20.68 21.25
N PRO A 331 -0.46 21.08 19.99
CA PRO A 331 -0.37 22.50 19.66
C PRO A 331 -1.71 23.18 19.88
N GLN A 332 -1.69 24.39 20.42
CA GLN A 332 -2.87 25.25 20.47
C GLN A 332 -2.91 26.15 19.23
N LEU A 333 -4.07 26.30 18.59
CA LEU A 333 -4.21 27.20 17.41
C LEU A 333 -3.87 28.66 17.75
N SER A 334 -3.99 29.05 19.02
CA SER A 334 -3.55 30.38 19.49
C SER A 334 -2.05 30.63 19.26
N GLU A 335 -1.21 29.59 19.30
CA GLU A 335 0.22 29.70 18.97
C GLU A 335 0.44 30.09 17.50
N PHE A 336 -0.50 29.73 16.63
CA PHE A 336 -0.50 30.01 15.19
C PHE A 336 -1.20 31.34 14.85
N GLY A 337 -1.54 32.16 15.85
CA GLY A 337 -2.26 33.43 15.65
C GLY A 337 -3.78 33.30 15.71
N GLY A 338 -4.30 32.14 16.14
CA GLY A 338 -5.73 31.90 16.31
C GLY A 338 -6.49 31.75 14.98
N GLU A 339 -7.81 31.79 15.07
CA GLU A 339 -8.74 31.58 13.95
C GLU A 339 -8.62 32.63 12.83
N GLU A 340 -8.04 33.80 13.12
CA GLU A 340 -7.77 34.86 12.13
C GLU A 340 -6.67 34.46 11.13
N VAL A 341 -5.69 33.66 11.60
CA VAL A 341 -4.59 33.15 10.77
C VAL A 341 -4.93 31.76 10.25
N MET A 342 -5.33 30.84 11.13
CA MET A 342 -5.59 29.45 10.81
C MET A 342 -6.91 28.98 11.40
N LYS A 343 -7.86 28.68 10.52
CA LYS A 343 -9.19 28.19 10.87
C LYS A 343 -9.28 26.68 10.76
N ASN A 344 -9.65 26.01 11.85
CA ASN A 344 -9.94 24.58 11.82
C ASN A 344 -11.43 24.33 11.62
N ILE A 345 -11.81 23.81 10.44
CA ILE A 345 -13.20 23.49 10.10
C ILE A 345 -13.60 22.07 10.52
N GLY A 346 -12.73 21.36 11.24
CA GLY A 346 -12.95 19.98 11.68
C GLY A 346 -12.74 18.97 10.55
N PRO A 347 -12.76 17.67 10.87
CA PRO A 347 -12.67 16.62 9.85
C PRO A 347 -13.85 16.74 8.87
N LEU A 348 -13.56 16.55 7.59
CA LEU A 348 -14.55 16.53 6.52
C LEU A 348 -14.66 15.13 5.94
N ASP A 349 -15.82 14.80 5.39
CA ASP A 349 -15.92 13.64 4.50
C ASP A 349 -15.17 13.91 3.19
N ARG A 350 -14.98 12.86 2.38
CA ARG A 350 -14.15 12.97 1.17
C ARG A 350 -14.68 13.98 0.14
N PRO A 351 -15.99 14.00 -0.21
CA PRO A 351 -16.54 15.02 -1.10
C PRO A 351 -16.36 16.45 -0.58
N ASP A 352 -16.65 16.70 0.70
CA ASP A 352 -16.54 18.04 1.28
C ASP A 352 -15.10 18.49 1.41
N PHE A 353 -14.20 17.58 1.77
CA PHE A 353 -12.77 17.81 1.76
C PHE A 353 -12.30 18.27 0.38
N LEU A 354 -12.60 17.49 -0.66
CA LEU A 354 -12.12 17.78 -2.01
C LEU A 354 -12.74 19.07 -2.57
N ARG A 355 -14.00 19.35 -2.23
CA ARG A 355 -14.65 20.63 -2.50
C ARG A 355 -13.92 21.80 -1.83
N LYS A 356 -13.53 21.68 -0.56
CA LYS A 356 -12.75 22.73 0.13
C LYS A 356 -11.35 22.91 -0.43
N VAL A 357 -10.70 21.84 -0.87
CA VAL A 357 -9.45 21.95 -1.62
C VAL A 357 -9.70 22.70 -2.93
N ALA A 358 -10.73 22.33 -3.72
CA ALA A 358 -11.04 22.95 -5.01
C ALA A 358 -11.41 24.44 -4.91
N GLU A 359 -12.04 24.86 -3.81
CA GLU A 359 -12.33 26.27 -3.50
C GLU A 359 -11.07 27.07 -3.14
N SER A 360 -9.98 26.39 -2.73
CA SER A 360 -8.75 27.02 -2.28
C SER A 360 -7.82 27.42 -3.43
N LYS A 361 -7.02 28.45 -3.24
CA LYS A 361 -6.03 28.87 -4.26
C LYS A 361 -4.80 27.98 -4.29
N VAL A 362 -4.38 27.47 -3.13
CA VAL A 362 -3.14 26.69 -2.96
C VAL A 362 -3.37 25.59 -1.92
N LEU A 363 -2.78 24.42 -2.16
CA LEU A 363 -2.61 23.38 -1.14
C LEU A 363 -1.20 23.53 -0.54
N LEU A 364 -1.12 23.70 0.77
CA LEU A 364 0.14 23.81 1.50
C LEU A 364 0.47 22.50 2.23
N GLY A 365 1.58 21.87 1.89
CA GLY A 365 2.14 20.79 2.70
C GLY A 365 2.72 21.32 4.01
N VAL A 366 2.44 20.66 5.13
CA VAL A 366 3.00 21.02 6.46
C VAL A 366 4.05 20.02 6.97
N GLY A 367 4.41 19.06 6.12
CA GLY A 367 5.40 18.01 6.36
C GLY A 367 4.81 16.64 6.72
N ARG A 368 3.64 16.58 7.37
CA ARG A 368 2.87 15.35 7.60
C ARG A 368 1.42 15.47 7.12
N PRO A 369 0.78 14.38 6.65
CA PRO A 369 1.36 13.05 6.45
C PRO A 369 2.32 13.04 5.25
N ALA A 370 3.28 12.11 5.24
CA ALA A 370 4.14 11.86 4.09
C ALA A 370 3.37 11.03 3.05
N ILE A 371 3.66 11.23 1.75
CA ILE A 371 3.19 10.37 0.66
C ILE A 371 1.66 10.17 0.70
N SER A 372 0.93 11.27 0.68
CA SER A 372 -0.54 11.27 0.71
C SER A 372 -1.11 11.38 -0.70
N PRO A 373 -2.26 10.79 -1.03
CA PRO A 373 -2.96 11.07 -2.29
C PRO A 373 -3.43 12.52 -2.46
N THR A 374 -3.51 13.30 -1.38
CA THR A 374 -4.10 14.64 -1.37
C THR A 374 -3.45 15.62 -2.35
N PRO A 375 -2.11 15.71 -2.50
CA PRO A 375 -1.49 16.55 -3.52
C PRO A 375 -1.90 16.18 -4.94
N TYR A 376 -2.02 14.89 -5.29
CA TYR A 376 -2.57 14.48 -6.59
C TYR A 376 -4.03 14.91 -6.75
N GLN A 377 -4.85 14.78 -5.70
CA GLN A 377 -6.24 15.24 -5.71
C GLN A 377 -6.33 16.77 -5.94
N ALA A 378 -5.48 17.55 -5.26
CA ALA A 378 -5.41 18.99 -5.43
C ALA A 378 -5.05 19.38 -6.86
N LEU A 379 -3.99 18.79 -7.44
CA LEU A 379 -3.62 19.02 -8.84
C LEU A 379 -4.78 18.68 -9.79
N CYS A 380 -5.50 17.59 -9.50
CA CYS A 380 -6.63 17.18 -10.30
C CYS A 380 -7.81 18.17 -10.24
N VAL A 381 -8.06 18.85 -9.12
CA VAL A 381 -9.03 19.95 -9.06
C VAL A 381 -8.44 21.32 -9.44
N GLY A 382 -7.22 21.33 -9.98
CA GLY A 382 -6.53 22.51 -10.49
C GLY A 382 -5.91 23.39 -9.40
N VAL A 383 -5.53 22.82 -8.27
CA VAL A 383 -4.96 23.53 -7.12
C VAL A 383 -3.47 23.17 -7.04
N PRO A 384 -2.55 24.15 -7.18
CA PRO A 384 -1.12 23.88 -7.07
C PRO A 384 -0.74 23.49 -5.64
N PHE A 385 0.35 22.74 -5.52
CA PHE A 385 0.85 22.21 -4.25
C PHE A 385 2.20 22.85 -3.87
N ILE A 386 2.31 23.31 -2.62
CA ILE A 386 3.60 23.65 -2.02
C ILE A 386 4.13 22.42 -1.28
N ASN A 387 5.19 21.83 -1.82
CA ASN A 387 5.81 20.62 -1.31
C ASN A 387 7.07 20.95 -0.48
N PRO A 388 7.03 20.83 0.85
CA PRO A 388 8.21 21.11 1.66
C PRO A 388 9.31 20.06 1.41
N ILE A 389 10.55 20.55 1.26
CA ILE A 389 11.78 19.75 1.27
C ILE A 389 12.24 19.67 2.73
N LEU A 390 12.06 18.50 3.33
CA LEU A 390 12.29 18.25 4.76
C LEU A 390 13.74 17.89 5.08
N ASP A 391 14.44 17.29 4.12
CA ASP A 391 15.86 16.93 4.20
C ASP A 391 16.50 17.00 2.81
N TRP A 392 17.78 17.37 2.73
CA TRP A 392 18.51 17.50 1.47
C TRP A 392 20.04 17.53 1.67
N ASP A 393 20.80 17.26 0.61
CA ASP A 393 22.25 17.48 0.59
C ASP A 393 22.54 18.98 0.53
N ARG A 394 23.00 19.55 1.65
CA ARG A 394 23.30 20.99 1.75
C ARG A 394 24.45 21.45 0.83
N ASN A 395 25.30 20.54 0.39
CA ASN A 395 26.40 20.86 -0.53
C ASN A 395 25.94 20.87 -2.00
N ARG A 396 24.79 20.24 -2.28
CA ARG A 396 24.17 20.15 -3.62
C ARG A 396 22.66 20.36 -3.49
N PRO A 397 22.21 21.54 -3.02
CA PRO A 397 20.80 21.79 -2.73
C PRO A 397 19.90 21.67 -3.97
N GLU A 398 20.44 21.78 -5.17
CA GLU A 398 19.74 21.58 -6.44
C GLU A 398 19.56 20.11 -6.84
N ASP A 399 20.28 19.17 -6.19
CA ASP A 399 20.18 17.73 -6.47
C ASP A 399 18.86 17.18 -5.91
N ARG A 400 17.83 17.17 -6.75
CA ARG A 400 16.52 16.59 -6.41
C ARG A 400 16.62 15.14 -6.00
N GLY A 401 17.56 14.36 -6.54
CA GLY A 401 17.76 12.97 -6.14
C GLY A 401 18.01 12.82 -4.64
N ALA A 402 18.65 13.83 -4.03
CA ALA A 402 18.95 13.90 -2.60
C ALA A 402 17.85 14.55 -1.75
N TRP A 403 16.77 15.07 -2.34
CA TRP A 403 15.68 15.67 -1.57
C TRP A 403 14.79 14.58 -0.96
N ASN A 404 14.52 14.74 0.33
CA ASN A 404 13.39 14.13 1.01
C ASN A 404 12.30 15.18 1.18
N THR A 405 11.24 15.08 0.38
CA THR A 405 10.10 15.99 0.41
C THR A 405 8.92 15.34 1.13
N GLN A 406 7.90 16.13 1.50
CA GLN A 406 6.67 15.56 2.04
C GLN A 406 6.01 14.59 1.04
N HIS A 407 6.10 14.87 -0.26
CA HIS A 407 5.58 13.99 -1.31
C HIS A 407 6.63 13.71 -2.40
N ASN A 408 7.45 12.68 -2.22
CA ASN A 408 8.53 12.35 -3.15
C ASN A 408 8.06 12.02 -4.57
N GLY A 409 6.90 11.40 -4.75
CA GLY A 409 6.31 11.12 -6.08
C GLY A 409 5.97 12.37 -6.92
N LEU A 410 6.05 13.57 -6.33
CA LEU A 410 5.82 14.86 -7.01
C LEU A 410 7.08 15.70 -7.17
N ARG A 411 8.24 15.19 -6.74
CA ARG A 411 9.51 15.90 -6.71
C ARG A 411 9.97 16.41 -8.09
N ASP A 412 9.64 15.69 -9.15
CA ASP A 412 10.07 16.01 -10.50
C ASP A 412 9.11 16.97 -11.22
N LEU A 413 7.95 17.28 -10.61
CA LEU A 413 7.09 18.35 -11.10
C LEU A 413 7.65 19.72 -10.73
N ASN A 414 7.31 20.70 -11.56
CA ASN A 414 7.74 22.10 -11.44
C ASN A 414 6.53 23.03 -11.35
N PRO A 415 6.74 24.31 -11.00
CA PRO A 415 5.74 25.34 -11.21
C PRO A 415 5.24 25.32 -12.67
N PRO A 416 3.93 25.56 -12.91
CA PRO A 416 2.97 26.09 -11.94
C PRO A 416 2.29 25.02 -11.07
N TYR A 417 2.58 23.72 -11.24
CA TYR A 417 1.89 22.64 -10.53
C TYR A 417 2.40 22.44 -9.10
N VAL A 418 3.71 22.30 -8.94
CA VAL A 418 4.34 22.01 -7.65
C VAL A 418 5.46 23.01 -7.37
N TYR A 419 5.43 23.62 -6.20
CA TYR A 419 6.44 24.55 -5.71
C TYR A 419 7.19 23.89 -4.56
N HIS A 420 8.46 23.55 -4.76
CA HIS A 420 9.28 22.95 -3.72
C HIS A 420 9.96 24.05 -2.89
N VAL A 421 9.85 23.96 -1.57
CA VAL A 421 10.37 24.98 -0.63
C VAL A 421 11.16 24.28 0.46
N PHE A 422 12.39 24.75 0.71
CA PHE A 422 13.21 24.21 1.80
C PHE A 422 12.54 24.47 3.14
N LYS A 423 12.55 23.45 4.01
CA LYS A 423 12.10 23.60 5.38
C LYS A 423 12.82 24.78 6.05
N ASP A 424 12.07 25.53 6.86
CA ASP A 424 12.52 26.74 7.56
C ASP A 424 12.96 27.92 6.64
N ASP A 425 12.64 27.89 5.34
CA ASP A 425 12.83 29.02 4.41
C ASP A 425 11.57 29.89 4.32
N GLN A 426 11.50 30.93 5.15
CA GLN A 426 10.33 31.83 5.22
C GLN A 426 10.11 32.57 3.90
N ASP A 427 11.18 33.12 3.31
CA ASP A 427 11.08 33.91 2.08
C ASP A 427 10.69 33.02 0.89
N GLY A 428 11.24 31.81 0.82
CA GLY A 428 10.84 30.78 -0.13
C GLY A 428 9.35 30.43 -0.03
N LEU A 429 8.83 30.26 1.19
CA LEU A 429 7.40 29.99 1.41
C LEU A 429 6.52 31.16 0.94
N LEU A 430 6.85 32.40 1.30
CA LEU A 430 6.09 33.58 0.88
C LEU A 430 6.08 33.74 -0.64
N SER A 431 7.25 33.53 -1.27
CA SER A 431 7.41 33.59 -2.72
C SER A 431 6.58 32.51 -3.41
N ALA A 432 6.63 31.27 -2.92
CA ALA A 432 5.85 30.15 -3.46
C ALA A 432 4.34 30.39 -3.32
N LEU A 433 3.87 30.88 -2.17
CA LEU A 433 2.46 31.24 -1.96
C LEU A 433 1.99 32.32 -2.93
N SER A 434 2.76 33.41 -3.09
CA SER A 434 2.42 34.49 -4.03
C SER A 434 2.32 33.95 -5.46
N GLN A 435 3.36 33.25 -5.92
CA GLN A 435 3.40 32.71 -7.28
C GLN A 435 2.30 31.69 -7.56
N ALA A 436 2.02 30.78 -6.61
CA ALA A 436 0.98 29.77 -6.77
C ALA A 436 -0.42 30.40 -6.84
N MET A 437 -0.68 31.48 -6.11
CA MET A 437 -1.94 32.23 -6.19
C MET A 437 -2.09 33.01 -7.51
N GLU A 438 -0.99 33.52 -8.05
CA GLU A 438 -0.96 34.31 -9.29
C GLU A 438 -0.94 33.45 -10.56
N ARG A 439 -0.50 32.19 -10.46
CA ARG A 439 -0.36 31.24 -11.57
C ARG A 439 -1.30 30.05 -11.41
N PRO A 440 -2.60 30.25 -11.64
CA PRO A 440 -3.56 29.16 -11.54
C PRO A 440 -3.24 28.03 -12.51
N VAL A 441 -3.54 26.80 -12.11
CA VAL A 441 -3.43 25.63 -12.99
C VAL A 441 -4.81 25.10 -13.34
N SER A 442 -4.93 24.53 -14.54
CA SER A 442 -6.07 23.70 -14.90
C SER A 442 -6.01 22.37 -14.14
N ARG A 443 -7.12 21.62 -14.16
CA ARG A 443 -7.12 20.20 -13.80
C ARG A 443 -5.92 19.50 -14.41
N PHE A 444 -5.15 18.83 -13.58
CA PHE A 444 -3.96 18.11 -13.98
C PHE A 444 -3.86 16.80 -13.22
N ILE A 445 -3.84 15.69 -13.97
CA ILE A 445 -3.61 14.35 -13.45
C ILE A 445 -2.25 13.93 -14.03
N PRO A 446 -1.20 13.78 -13.19
CA PRO A 446 0.07 13.28 -13.70
C PRO A 446 -0.14 11.96 -14.43
N PRO A 447 0.48 11.74 -15.61
CA PRO A 447 0.18 10.58 -16.46
C PRO A 447 0.22 9.26 -15.68
N GLY A 448 1.27 9.06 -14.87
CA GLY A 448 1.50 7.83 -14.10
C GLY A 448 0.43 7.48 -13.05
N VAL A 449 -0.47 8.41 -12.69
CA VAL A 449 -1.54 8.17 -11.69
C VAL A 449 -2.95 8.22 -12.30
N SER A 450 -3.08 8.22 -13.63
CA SER A 450 -4.38 8.05 -14.28
C SER A 450 -4.93 6.64 -14.04
N LEU A 451 -6.26 6.48 -14.09
CA LEU A 451 -6.88 5.17 -13.87
C LEU A 451 -6.43 4.16 -14.94
N LYS A 452 -6.28 4.65 -16.17
CA LYS A 452 -5.79 3.86 -17.30
C LYS A 452 -4.40 3.29 -17.02
N GLU A 453 -3.45 4.12 -16.62
CA GLU A 453 -2.06 3.69 -16.37
C GLU A 453 -1.95 2.75 -15.17
N VAL A 454 -2.74 2.98 -14.10
CA VAL A 454 -2.83 2.04 -12.96
C VAL A 454 -3.40 0.70 -13.42
N ALA A 455 -4.43 0.70 -14.27
CA ALA A 455 -5.01 -0.52 -14.81
C ALA A 455 -4.03 -1.27 -15.72
N GLU A 456 -3.27 -0.58 -16.56
CA GLU A 456 -2.25 -1.22 -17.41
C GLU A 456 -1.14 -1.87 -16.57
N ARG A 457 -0.67 -1.21 -15.50
CA ARG A 457 0.28 -1.80 -14.55
C ARG A 457 -0.30 -3.00 -13.82
N LEU A 458 -1.54 -2.89 -13.32
CA LEU A 458 -2.22 -4.01 -12.66
C LEU A 458 -2.34 -5.21 -13.61
N ASN A 459 -2.75 -4.98 -14.86
CA ASN A 459 -2.85 -6.03 -15.86
C ASN A 459 -1.50 -6.69 -16.12
N THR A 460 -0.44 -5.89 -16.24
CA THR A 460 0.93 -6.40 -16.41
C THR A 460 1.37 -7.27 -15.23
N ILE A 461 1.05 -6.84 -14.01
CA ILE A 461 1.29 -7.62 -12.79
C ILE A 461 0.50 -8.93 -12.85
N LEU A 462 -0.82 -8.90 -13.06
CA LEU A 462 -1.66 -10.11 -13.05
C LEU A 462 -1.32 -11.11 -14.17
N ARG A 463 -0.82 -10.63 -15.31
CA ARG A 463 -0.46 -11.46 -16.47
C ARG A 463 0.94 -12.06 -16.41
N ARG A 464 1.80 -11.57 -15.52
CA ARG A 464 3.16 -12.10 -15.36
C ARG A 464 3.12 -13.57 -14.92
N ASN A 465 4.04 -14.38 -15.45
CA ASN A 465 4.20 -15.76 -15.01
C ASN A 465 4.89 -15.82 -13.63
N TRP A 466 4.11 -15.61 -12.57
CA TRP A 466 4.59 -15.61 -11.20
C TRP A 466 5.02 -16.99 -10.70
N MET A 467 4.45 -18.06 -11.24
CA MET A 467 4.91 -19.42 -10.95
C MET A 467 6.37 -19.58 -11.38
N ARG A 468 6.71 -19.16 -12.61
CA ARG A 468 8.09 -19.20 -13.10
C ARG A 468 9.02 -18.33 -12.26
N ALA A 469 8.59 -17.11 -11.91
CA ALA A 469 9.38 -16.23 -11.04
C ALA A 469 9.65 -16.86 -9.67
N ALA A 470 8.66 -17.58 -9.12
CA ALA A 470 8.79 -18.30 -7.86
C ALA A 470 9.70 -19.54 -7.98
N GLU A 471 9.64 -20.28 -9.09
CA GLU A 471 10.58 -21.37 -9.38
C GLU A 471 12.03 -20.87 -9.41
N ASP A 472 12.27 -19.76 -10.11
CA ASP A 472 13.61 -19.16 -10.22
C ASP A 472 14.12 -18.72 -8.84
N LEU A 473 13.26 -18.07 -8.03
CA LEU A 473 13.58 -17.69 -6.65
C LEU A 473 13.86 -18.91 -5.75
N LEU A 474 13.04 -19.96 -5.85
CA LEU A 474 13.25 -21.20 -5.09
C LEU A 474 14.59 -21.84 -5.45
N GLY A 475 14.93 -21.88 -6.74
CA GLY A 475 16.22 -22.37 -7.22
C GLY A 475 17.39 -21.58 -6.65
N GLU A 476 17.26 -20.25 -6.58
CA GLU A 476 18.26 -19.38 -5.94
C GLU A 476 18.39 -19.67 -4.44
N ARG A 477 17.27 -19.74 -3.71
CA ARG A 477 17.30 -20.05 -2.28
C ARG A 477 17.89 -21.42 -1.98
N ILE A 478 17.63 -22.43 -2.81
CA ILE A 478 18.26 -23.75 -2.65
C ILE A 478 19.78 -23.66 -2.80
N ARG A 479 20.29 -22.93 -3.82
CA ARG A 479 21.74 -22.74 -4.01
C ARG A 479 22.37 -21.98 -2.84
N ASN A 480 21.67 -21.00 -2.30
CA ASN A 480 22.15 -20.13 -1.24
C ASN A 480 21.81 -20.63 0.19
N LYS A 481 21.24 -21.84 0.32
CA LYS A 481 20.76 -22.40 1.60
C LYS A 481 19.73 -21.52 2.34
N GLY A 482 18.94 -20.76 1.59
CA GLY A 482 17.82 -19.97 2.10
C GLY A 482 16.55 -20.79 2.37
N GLU A 483 15.50 -20.11 2.83
CA GLU A 483 14.20 -20.71 3.17
C GLU A 483 13.48 -21.28 1.94
N ARG A 484 13.10 -22.57 2.00
CA ARG A 484 12.42 -23.28 0.91
C ARG A 484 10.90 -23.15 1.03
N PHE A 485 10.20 -23.33 -0.08
CA PHE A 485 8.74 -23.28 -0.11
C PHE A 485 8.12 -24.18 -1.17
N THR A 486 6.80 -24.36 -1.07
CA THR A 486 6.01 -25.21 -1.97
C THR A 486 5.46 -24.37 -3.13
N LEU A 487 5.64 -24.86 -4.36
CA LEU A 487 5.13 -24.25 -5.60
C LEU A 487 3.67 -24.62 -5.90
#